data_AF-A0A7J9WTL1-F1
#
_entry.id   AF-A0A7J9WTL1-F1
#
_cell.length_a   1.000
_cell.length_b   1.000
_cell.length_c   1.000
_cell.angle_alpha   90.00
_cell.angle_beta   90.00
_cell.angle_gamma   90.00
#
_symmetry.space_group_name_H-M   'P 1'
#
loop_
_entity.id
_entity.type
_entity.pdbx_description
1 polymer ?
#
loop_
_entity_poly.entity_id
_entity_poly.type
_entity_poly.pdbx_seq_one_letter_code
_entity_poly.pdbx_strand_id
1 'polypeptide(L)'
;MYAKLRIGGIEWLQSATIARVILRRGTFLAEPLLDVAWALAAVQYTIVAFEPASPLMLMRNRWGRGMAVAAYAFHFLTFAGVRIMFWPQLVCLLAFFPLERIPRRLRFRIAAPRPSPHSTRGA
;
A
#
# COMPACT_ATOMS: atom_id res chain seq x y z
N MET A 1 -0.08 17.84 6.30
CA MET A 1 1.20 18.42 5.84
C MET A 1 1.74 19.55 6.74
N TYR A 2 1.03 20.69 6.89
CA TYR A 2 1.52 21.83 7.68
C TYR A 2 1.87 21.47 9.15
N ALA A 3 1.04 20.66 9.81
CA ALA A 3 1.31 20.24 11.20
C ALA A 3 2.56 19.35 11.35
N LYS A 4 2.86 18.48 10.37
CA LYS A 4 4.07 17.62 10.40
C LYS A 4 5.34 18.44 10.17
N LEU A 5 5.32 19.37 9.21
CA LEU A 5 6.45 20.26 8.94
C LEU A 5 6.71 21.24 10.09
N ARG A 6 5.66 21.66 10.81
CA ARG A 6 5.77 22.56 11.97
C ARG A 6 6.45 21.90 13.18
N ILE A 7 6.25 20.60 13.39
CA ILE A 7 6.77 19.87 14.55
C ILE A 7 8.14 19.23 14.25
N GLY A 8 8.35 18.74 13.03
CA GLY A 8 9.58 18.06 12.62
C GLY A 8 10.59 18.90 11.83
N GLY A 9 10.18 20.07 11.32
CA GLY A 9 10.99 20.87 10.40
C GLY A 9 11.23 20.19 9.04
N ILE A 10 11.96 20.87 8.15
CA ILE A 10 12.43 20.29 6.86
C ILE A 10 13.45 19.17 7.13
N GLU A 11 14.19 19.25 8.24
CA GLU A 11 15.13 18.22 8.70
C GLU A 11 14.45 16.86 8.97
N TRP A 12 13.15 16.84 9.27
CA TRP A 12 12.41 15.58 9.36
C TRP A 12 12.39 14.82 8.03
N LEU A 13 12.37 15.52 6.89
CA LEU A 13 12.48 14.90 5.57
C LEU A 13 13.86 14.31 5.27
N GLN A 14 14.90 14.74 5.99
CA GLN A 14 16.26 14.20 5.91
C GLN A 14 16.59 13.25 7.07
N SER A 15 15.61 12.94 7.92
CA SER A 15 15.83 12.07 9.07
C SER A 15 16.23 10.66 8.65
N ALA A 16 17.16 10.08 9.40
CA ALA A 16 17.64 8.70 9.24
C ALA A 16 16.57 7.62 9.55
N THR A 17 15.29 7.98 9.54
CA THR A 17 14.15 7.09 9.81
C THR A 17 14.13 5.92 8.84
N ILE A 18 14.25 6.19 7.53
CA ILE A 18 14.27 5.14 6.52
C ILE A 18 15.51 4.25 6.68
N ALA A 19 16.69 4.84 6.90
CA ALA A 19 17.92 4.09 7.18
C ALA A 19 17.76 3.15 8.38
N ARG A 20 17.19 3.63 9.48
CA ARG A 20 16.94 2.83 10.69
C ARG A 20 15.97 1.68 10.44
N VAL A 21 14.97 1.87 9.58
CA VAL A 21 14.03 0.80 9.21
C VAL A 21 14.72 -0.25 8.35
N ILE A 22 15.51 0.16 7.36
CA ILE A 22 16.27 -0.75 6.50
C ILE A 22 17.27 -1.55 7.32
N LEU A 23 18.02 -0.92 8.23
CA LEU A 23 18.96 -1.64 9.11
C LEU A 23 18.30 -2.70 10.01
N ARG A 24 17.01 -2.52 10.35
CA ARG A 24 16.28 -3.45 11.23
C ARG A 24 15.50 -4.53 10.48
N ARG A 25 15.05 -4.24 9.26
CA ARG A 25 14.07 -5.07 8.52
C ARG A 25 14.31 -5.16 7.02
N GLY A 26 15.38 -4.54 6.53
CA GLY A 26 15.74 -4.50 5.12
C GLY A 26 15.93 -5.89 4.53
N THR A 27 15.69 -5.97 3.24
CA THR A 27 16.02 -7.11 2.39
C THR A 27 17.13 -6.71 1.43
N PHE A 28 17.65 -7.68 0.66
CA PHE A 28 18.63 -7.44 -0.40
C PHE A 28 18.21 -6.36 -1.43
N LEU A 29 16.91 -6.06 -1.52
CA LEU A 29 16.38 -5.00 -2.39
C LEU A 29 16.50 -3.60 -1.77
N ALA A 30 16.43 -3.51 -0.44
CA ALA A 30 16.50 -2.25 0.27
C ALA A 30 17.91 -1.91 0.78
N GLU A 31 18.77 -2.91 0.96
CA GLU A 31 20.17 -2.73 1.38
C GLU A 31 20.97 -1.78 0.46
N PRO A 32 20.90 -1.90 -0.88
CA PRO A 32 21.61 -0.98 -1.78
C PRO A 32 21.16 0.49 -1.67
N LEU A 33 19.98 0.76 -1.10
CA LEU A 33 19.53 2.14 -0.87
C LEU A 33 20.34 2.83 0.24
N LEU A 34 21.03 2.07 1.11
CA LEU A 34 21.90 2.64 2.14
C LEU A 34 23.17 3.25 1.55
N ASP A 35 23.66 2.72 0.43
CA ASP A 35 24.86 3.20 -0.25
C ASP A 35 24.59 4.50 -1.04
N VAL A 36 23.30 4.85 -1.23
CA VAL A 36 22.87 5.98 -2.04
C VAL A 36 22.09 6.97 -1.17
N ALA A 37 22.79 7.97 -0.63
CA ALA A 37 22.22 8.94 0.31
C ALA A 37 20.94 9.64 -0.19
N TRP A 38 20.87 9.96 -1.49
CA TRP A 38 19.69 10.60 -2.09
C TRP A 38 18.50 9.64 -2.23
N ALA A 39 18.72 8.32 -2.28
CA ALA A 39 17.65 7.34 -2.41
C ALA A 39 16.79 7.29 -1.13
N LEU A 40 17.42 7.39 0.04
CA LEU A 40 16.72 7.46 1.32
C LEU A 40 15.82 8.70 1.42
N ALA A 41 16.35 9.85 0.99
CA ALA A 41 15.57 11.07 0.89
C ALA A 41 14.41 10.90 -0.09
N ALA A 42 14.64 10.35 -1.29
CA ALA A 42 13.61 10.14 -2.30
C ALA A 42 12.44 9.28 -1.79
N VAL A 43 12.72 8.23 -1.01
CA VAL A 43 11.69 7.41 -0.35
C VAL A 43 10.89 8.25 0.66
N GLN A 44 11.57 9.03 1.49
CA GLN A 44 10.93 9.91 2.47
C GLN A 44 10.04 10.97 1.80
N TYR A 45 10.52 11.60 0.72
CA TYR A 45 9.75 12.52 -0.11
C TYR A 45 8.56 11.84 -0.77
N THR A 46 8.70 10.60 -1.24
CA THR A 46 7.60 9.84 -1.85
C THR A 46 6.47 9.61 -0.85
N ILE A 47 6.80 9.19 0.38
CA ILE A 47 5.81 9.00 1.45
C ILE A 47 5.06 10.29 1.75
N VAL A 48 5.80 11.40 1.78
CA VAL A 48 5.25 12.73 2.03
C VAL A 48 4.36 13.20 0.89
N ALA A 49 4.76 12.97 -0.36
CA ALA A 49 4.00 13.31 -1.55
C ALA A 49 2.71 12.48 -1.68
N PHE A 50 2.70 11.24 -1.16
CA PHE A 50 1.49 10.40 -1.14
C PHE A 50 0.35 11.03 -0.32
N GLU A 51 0.64 11.81 0.72
CA GLU A 51 -0.36 12.45 1.57
C GLU A 51 -1.29 13.40 0.79
N PRO A 52 -0.80 14.46 0.11
CA PRO A 52 -1.63 15.33 -0.72
C PRO A 52 -2.11 14.67 -2.02
N ALA A 53 -1.47 13.59 -2.47
CA ALA A 53 -1.83 12.94 -3.72
C ALA A 53 -2.96 11.92 -3.56
N SER A 54 -3.25 11.48 -2.33
CA SER A 54 -4.34 10.54 -2.01
C SER A 54 -5.74 10.92 -2.57
N PRO A 55 -6.18 12.20 -2.63
CA PRO A 55 -7.47 12.56 -3.20
C PRO A 55 -7.55 12.32 -4.71
N LEU A 56 -6.42 12.24 -5.42
CA LEU A 56 -6.40 11.97 -6.86
C LEU A 56 -6.97 10.59 -7.18
N MET A 57 -6.91 9.64 -6.24
CA MET A 57 -7.52 8.30 -6.40
C MET A 57 -9.04 8.36 -6.58
N LEU A 58 -9.70 9.40 -6.09
CA LEU A 58 -11.16 9.59 -6.24
C LEU A 58 -11.55 10.01 -7.66
N MET A 59 -10.59 10.47 -8.47
CA MET A 59 -10.87 10.86 -9.85
C MET A 59 -11.17 9.62 -10.72
N ARG A 60 -12.30 9.61 -11.43
CA ARG A 60 -12.68 8.50 -12.34
C ARG A 60 -11.84 8.44 -13.64
N ASN A 61 -10.95 9.40 -13.84
CA ASN A 61 -10.14 9.54 -15.05
C ASN A 61 -8.88 8.65 -15.02
N ARG A 62 -8.00 8.83 -16.01
CA ARG A 62 -6.72 8.09 -16.11
C ARG A 62 -5.78 8.36 -14.92
N TRP A 63 -5.86 9.54 -14.31
CA TRP A 63 -5.02 9.95 -13.19
C TRP A 63 -5.36 9.21 -11.91
N GLY A 64 -6.65 9.03 -11.61
CA GLY A 64 -7.05 8.23 -10.44
C GLY A 64 -6.68 6.76 -10.57
N ARG A 65 -6.78 6.19 -11.79
CA ARG A 65 -6.26 4.84 -12.06
C ARG A 65 -4.74 4.76 -11.91
N GLY A 66 -4.01 5.73 -12.45
CA GLY A 66 -2.57 5.82 -12.31
C GLY A 66 -2.14 5.90 -10.85
N MET A 67 -2.83 6.72 -10.04
CA MET A 67 -2.58 6.83 -8.60
C MET A 67 -2.88 5.54 -7.85
N ALA A 68 -3.96 4.83 -8.20
CA ALA A 68 -4.26 3.53 -7.60
C ALA A 68 -3.14 2.51 -7.87
N VAL A 69 -2.67 2.44 -9.13
CA VAL A 69 -1.53 1.58 -9.50
C VAL A 69 -0.26 1.99 -8.75
N ALA A 70 0.02 3.29 -8.66
CA ALA A 70 1.16 3.80 -7.90
C ALA A 70 1.08 3.43 -6.41
N ALA A 71 -0.12 3.51 -5.80
CA ALA A 71 -0.34 3.11 -4.42
C ALA A 71 -0.10 1.61 -4.22
N TYR A 72 -0.58 0.75 -5.11
CA TYR A 72 -0.29 -0.69 -5.06
C TYR A 72 1.20 -0.97 -5.22
N ALA A 73 1.86 -0.34 -6.20
CA ALA A 73 3.30 -0.49 -6.43
C ALA A 73 4.11 -0.05 -5.21
N PHE A 74 3.74 1.08 -4.59
CA PHE A 74 4.37 1.57 -3.36
C PHE A 74 4.27 0.56 -2.21
N HIS A 75 3.10 -0.05 -2.01
CA HIS A 75 2.92 -1.09 -0.98
C HIS A 75 3.72 -2.35 -1.29
N PHE A 76 3.72 -2.77 -2.56
CA PHE A 76 4.50 -3.93 -3.01
C PHE A 76 5.99 -3.72 -2.78
N LEU A 77 6.53 -2.56 -3.18
CA LEU A 77 7.94 -2.20 -3.00
C LEU A 77 8.30 -2.06 -1.51
N THR A 78 7.42 -1.47 -0.70
CA THR A 78 7.62 -1.36 0.75
C THR A 78 7.66 -2.75 1.40
N PHE A 79 6.76 -3.64 1.01
CA PHE A 79 6.76 -5.01 1.50
C PHE A 79 7.99 -5.79 1.02
N ALA A 80 8.35 -5.68 -0.24
CA ALA A 80 9.53 -6.34 -0.80
C ALA A 80 10.82 -5.85 -0.14
N GLY A 81 10.91 -4.54 0.15
CA GLY A 81 12.10 -3.90 0.70
C GLY A 81 12.27 -4.08 2.21
N VAL A 82 11.20 -3.91 3.00
CA VAL A 82 11.30 -3.91 4.48
C VAL A 82 10.32 -4.86 5.17
N ARG A 83 9.60 -5.67 4.40
CA ARG A 83 8.64 -6.69 4.89
C ARG A 83 7.56 -6.13 5.81
N ILE A 84 7.21 -4.86 5.63
CA ILE A 84 6.10 -4.21 6.32
C ILE A 84 4.86 -4.25 5.41
N MET A 85 3.75 -4.77 5.94
CA MET A 85 2.47 -4.84 5.25
C MET A 85 1.41 -4.05 6.01
N PHE A 86 0.89 -2.98 5.39
CA PHE A 86 -0.19 -2.17 5.93
C PHE A 86 -1.56 -2.69 5.45
N TRP A 87 -2.04 -3.73 6.14
CA TRP A 87 -3.31 -4.39 5.81
C TRP A 87 -4.51 -3.44 5.67
N PRO A 88 -4.76 -2.47 6.56
CA PRO A 88 -5.94 -1.61 6.45
C PRO A 88 -5.95 -0.80 5.14
N GLN A 89 -4.79 -0.28 4.73
CA GLN A 89 -4.68 0.45 3.47
C GLN A 89 -4.85 -0.46 2.25
N LEU A 90 -4.27 -1.66 2.27
CA LEU A 90 -4.47 -2.63 1.18
C LEU A 90 -5.96 -2.98 1.01
N VAL A 91 -6.69 -3.17 2.12
CA VAL A 91 -8.14 -3.40 2.09
C VAL A 91 -8.88 -2.21 1.50
N CYS A 92 -8.56 -0.98 1.90
CA CYS A 92 -9.17 0.22 1.31
C CYS A 92 -8.84 0.38 -0.18
N LEU A 93 -7.61 0.06 -0.58
CA LEU A 93 -7.18 0.15 -1.98
C LEU A 93 -7.98 -0.79 -2.88
N LEU A 94 -8.38 -1.98 -2.38
CA LEU A 94 -9.24 -2.91 -3.14
C LEU A 94 -10.54 -2.27 -3.62
N ALA A 95 -11.08 -1.27 -2.92
CA ALA A 95 -12.27 -0.54 -3.38
C ALA A 95 -12.05 0.25 -4.68
N PHE A 96 -10.80 0.63 -4.98
CA PHE A 96 -10.43 1.32 -6.21
C PHE A 96 -10.06 0.36 -7.34
N PHE A 97 -9.88 -0.93 -7.04
CA PHE A 97 -9.69 -1.94 -8.06
C PHE A 97 -11.03 -2.17 -8.79
N PRO A 98 -11.07 -2.17 -10.12
CA PRO A 98 -12.31 -2.44 -10.85
C PRO A 98 -12.64 -3.94 -10.78
N LEU A 99 -13.06 -4.43 -9.61
CA LEU A 99 -13.40 -5.85 -9.40
C LEU A 99 -14.49 -6.32 -10.37
N GLU A 100 -15.35 -5.42 -10.83
CA GLU A 100 -16.39 -5.65 -11.83
C GLU A 100 -15.84 -6.10 -13.19
N ARG A 101 -14.60 -5.72 -13.51
CA ARG A 101 -13.93 -6.07 -14.77
C ARG A 101 -13.01 -7.29 -14.65
N ILE A 102 -12.92 -7.91 -13.46
CA ILE A 102 -12.12 -9.11 -13.28
C ILE A 102 -12.77 -10.23 -14.10
N PRO A 103 -12.04 -10.82 -15.07
CA PRO A 103 -12.57 -11.90 -15.87
C PRO A 103 -13.02 -13.04 -14.96
N ARG A 104 -14.13 -13.70 -15.30
CA ARG A 104 -14.77 -14.75 -14.48
C ARG A 104 -13.80 -15.87 -14.04
N ARG A 105 -12.70 -16.05 -14.78
CA ARG A 105 -11.60 -16.99 -14.52
C ARG A 105 -10.77 -16.65 -13.27
N LEU A 106 -10.65 -15.37 -12.91
CA LEU A 106 -9.93 -14.89 -11.71
C LEU A 106 -10.88 -14.56 -10.54
N ARG A 107 -12.19 -14.78 -10.67
CA ARG A 107 -13.11 -14.61 -9.55
C ARG A 107 -12.86 -15.72 -8.54
N PHE A 108 -12.24 -15.37 -7.41
CA PHE A 108 -12.20 -16.23 -6.25
C PHE A 108 -13.64 -16.61 -5.89
N ARG A 109 -13.99 -17.90 -6.02
CA ARG A 109 -15.26 -18.40 -5.53
C ARG A 109 -15.15 -18.40 -4.01
N ILE A 110 -15.65 -17.34 -3.38
CA ILE A 110 -15.96 -17.40 -1.95
C ILE A 110 -16.96 -18.56 -1.84
N ALA A 111 -16.50 -19.68 -1.29
CA ALA A 111 -17.35 -20.82 -1.04
C ALA A 111 -18.39 -20.34 -0.02
N ALA A 112 -19.58 -19.97 -0.50
CA ALA A 112 -20.71 -19.74 0.37
C ALA A 112 -20.89 -21.03 1.19
N PRO A 113 -21.08 -20.93 2.52
CA PRO A 113 -21.41 -22.09 3.34
C PRO A 113 -22.55 -22.85 2.67
N ARG A 114 -22.33 -24.12 2.32
CA ARG A 114 -23.40 -24.96 1.80
C ARG A 114 -24.49 -24.99 2.88
N PRO A 115 -25.76 -24.66 2.56
CA PRO A 115 -26.83 -24.87 3.51
C PRO A 115 -26.83 -26.37 3.86
N SER A 116 -26.58 -26.67 5.12
CA SER A 116 -26.67 -28.03 5.65
C SER A 116 -28.09 -28.52 5.44
N PRO A 117 -28.30 -29.69 4.78
CA PRO A 117 -29.64 -30.21 4.56
C PRO A 117 -30.31 -30.40 5.91
N HIS A 118 -31.38 -29.63 6.14
CA HIS A 118 -32.23 -29.80 7.29
C HIS A 118 -32.75 -31.24 7.26
N SER A 119 -32.36 -32.00 8.27
CA SER A 119 -32.86 -33.35 8.53
C SER A 119 -34.37 -33.30 8.73
N THR A 120 -35.13 -33.54 7.66
CA THR A 120 -36.51 -34.00 7.77
C THR A 120 -36.46 -35.47 8.20
N ARG A 121 -36.57 -35.71 9.51
CA ARG A 121 -37.01 -36.98 10.11
C ARG A 121 -38.01 -36.59 11.20
N GLY A 122 -39.31 -36.67 10.93
CA GLY A 122 -40.20 -37.81 11.24
C GLY A 122 -41.29 -37.20 12.14
N ALA A 123 -42.55 -37.12 11.71
CA ALA A 123 -43.54 -38.21 11.73
C ALA A 123 -43.68 -38.80 13.14
#